data_AF-A0A7R9D7Q5-F1
#
_entry.id   AF-A0A7R9D7Q5-F1
#
_cell.length_a   1.000
_cell.length_b   1.000
_cell.length_c   1.000
_cell.angle_alpha   90.00
_cell.angle_beta   90.00
_cell.angle_gamma   90.00
#
_symmetry.space_group_name_H-M   'P 1'
#
loop_
_entity.id
_entity.type
_entity.pdbx_description
1 polymer ?
#
loop_
_entity_poly.entity_id
_entity_poly.type
_entity_poly.pdbx_seq_one_letter_code
_entity_poly.pdbx_strand_id
1 'polypeptide(L)'
;MFQVVTFQSVGGTGALRIGAQFLSKEMGYDTFCVSSPSWGDHEIVFTMAGFTTVLSYRYWNDVTKSLDITGLLEDLSKAPENAVVVLQPSAHNPTGCDPSREQWARIADVIQRGLFFFRTQEKKLFPFFEVPYQGLASGDLDEDIWPVRLFADRGLEFMVAYSLSLSTALYSKYSSENSIEQEV
;
A
#
# COMPACT_ATOMS: atom_id res chain seq x y z
N MET A 1 -14.70 9.77 -16.05
CA MET A 1 -15.52 9.10 -15.02
C MET A 1 -14.73 7.89 -14.58
N PHE A 2 -14.28 7.85 -13.32
CA PHE A 2 -13.58 6.68 -12.79
C PHE A 2 -14.61 5.62 -12.42
N GLN A 3 -14.31 4.36 -12.70
CA GLN A 3 -15.16 3.24 -12.33
C GLN A 3 -14.66 2.67 -11.00
N VAL A 4 -15.58 2.45 -10.06
CA VAL A 4 -15.27 1.89 -8.76
C VAL A 4 -16.09 0.62 -8.59
N VAL A 5 -15.43 -0.48 -8.21
CA VAL A 5 -16.06 -1.74 -7.83
C VAL A 5 -15.66 -2.03 -6.40
N THR A 6 -16.64 -2.27 -5.53
CA THR A 6 -16.41 -2.60 -4.12
C THR A 6 -17.05 -3.92 -3.77
N PHE A 7 -16.41 -4.65 -2.86
CA PHE A 7 -16.93 -5.87 -2.27
C PHE A 7 -16.47 -5.96 -0.82
N GLN A 8 -17.22 -6.71 -0.01
CA GLN A 8 -16.91 -6.90 1.40
C GLN A 8 -15.94 -8.07 1.60
N SER A 9 -15.01 -7.93 2.52
CA SER A 9 -14.09 -8.98 2.98
C SER A 9 -14.11 -9.09 4.52
N VAL A 10 -13.45 -10.12 5.04
CA VAL A 10 -13.21 -10.25 6.49
C VAL A 10 -11.98 -9.45 6.87
N GLY A 11 -12.20 -8.21 7.31
CA GLY A 11 -11.14 -7.29 7.74
C GLY A 11 -10.15 -6.87 6.64
N GLY A 12 -9.14 -6.08 7.03
CA GLY A 12 -8.09 -5.57 6.13
C GLY A 12 -7.25 -6.70 5.51
N THR A 13 -6.82 -7.69 6.31
CA THR A 13 -6.05 -8.85 5.81
C THR A 13 -6.83 -9.64 4.76
N GLY A 14 -8.14 -9.83 4.96
CA GLY A 14 -8.99 -10.49 3.98
C GLY A 14 -9.13 -9.67 2.69
N ALA A 15 -9.24 -8.35 2.79
CA ALA A 15 -9.27 -7.47 1.62
C ALA A 15 -7.96 -7.56 0.83
N LEU A 16 -6.83 -7.47 1.53
CA LEU A 16 -5.49 -7.56 0.96
C LEU A 16 -5.28 -8.91 0.26
N ARG A 17 -5.69 -10.01 0.91
CA ARG A 17 -5.59 -11.37 0.38
C ARG A 17 -6.40 -11.57 -0.90
N ILE A 18 -7.64 -11.08 -0.94
CA ILE A 18 -8.52 -11.19 -2.13
C ILE A 18 -7.95 -10.35 -3.28
N GLY A 19 -7.57 -9.10 -3.01
CA GLY A 19 -6.97 -8.23 -4.03
C GLY A 19 -5.67 -8.80 -4.59
N ALA A 20 -4.77 -9.28 -3.72
CA ALA A 20 -3.53 -9.91 -4.14
C ALA A 20 -3.80 -11.19 -4.95
N GLN A 21 -4.78 -12.01 -4.55
CA GLN A 21 -5.12 -13.21 -5.30
C GLN A 21 -5.67 -12.88 -6.69
N PHE A 22 -6.53 -11.88 -6.81
CA PHE A 22 -7.03 -11.43 -8.09
C PHE A 22 -5.89 -10.94 -9.00
N LEU A 23 -5.00 -10.10 -8.47
CA LEU A 23 -3.84 -9.61 -9.22
C LEU A 23 -2.95 -10.77 -9.69
N SER A 24 -2.69 -11.75 -8.82
CA SER A 24 -1.83 -12.88 -9.18
C SER A 24 -2.50 -13.87 -10.15
N LYS A 25 -3.71 -14.35 -9.82
CA LYS A 25 -4.36 -15.45 -10.52
C LYS A 25 -5.09 -15.02 -11.79
N GLU A 26 -5.73 -13.85 -11.76
CA GLU A 26 -6.56 -13.38 -12.87
C GLU A 26 -5.82 -12.40 -13.77
N MET A 27 -4.89 -11.61 -13.20
CA MET A 27 -4.19 -10.55 -13.93
C MET A 27 -2.71 -10.87 -14.22
N GLY A 28 -2.18 -11.98 -13.69
CA GLY A 28 -0.83 -12.47 -14.00
C GLY A 28 0.32 -11.72 -13.33
N TYR A 29 0.06 -10.97 -12.26
CA TYR A 29 1.10 -10.33 -11.46
C TYR A 29 1.86 -11.35 -10.60
N ASP A 30 3.19 -11.33 -10.64
CA ASP A 30 4.04 -12.28 -9.90
C ASP A 30 5.01 -11.59 -8.90
N THR A 31 5.17 -10.28 -9.05
CA THR A 31 6.13 -9.46 -8.31
C THR A 31 5.42 -8.37 -7.52
N PHE A 32 5.79 -8.21 -6.25
CA PHE A 32 5.33 -7.09 -5.43
C PHE A 32 6.48 -6.46 -4.64
N CYS A 33 6.29 -5.18 -4.31
CA CYS A 33 7.23 -4.35 -3.58
C CYS A 33 6.57 -3.85 -2.29
N VAL A 34 7.27 -3.98 -1.16
CA VAL A 34 6.86 -3.45 0.15
C VAL A 34 7.92 -2.50 0.71
N SER A 35 7.53 -1.63 1.63
CA SER A 35 8.45 -0.73 2.33
C SER A 35 9.49 -1.51 3.16
N SER A 36 10.65 -0.90 3.41
CA SER A 36 11.64 -1.40 4.37
C SER A 36 11.82 -0.38 5.50
N PRO A 37 11.35 -0.68 6.74
CA PRO A 37 10.60 -1.87 7.15
C PRO A 37 9.13 -1.85 6.69
N SER A 38 8.42 -2.99 6.81
CA SER A 38 6.98 -3.12 6.53
C SER A 38 6.25 -3.90 7.64
N TRP A 39 4.92 -3.90 7.59
CA TRP A 39 4.10 -4.83 8.39
C TRP A 39 4.40 -6.28 7.99
N GLY A 40 4.69 -7.13 8.99
CA GLY A 40 5.21 -8.49 8.78
C GLY A 40 4.31 -9.42 7.98
N ASP A 41 2.99 -9.18 7.96
CA ASP A 41 2.05 -10.05 7.26
C ASP A 41 2.00 -9.81 5.75
N HIS A 42 2.52 -8.68 5.24
CA HIS A 42 2.49 -8.38 3.82
C HIS A 42 3.10 -9.50 2.97
N GLU A 43 4.30 -9.98 3.36
CA GLU A 43 4.99 -11.02 2.62
C GLU A 43 4.22 -12.35 2.63
N ILE A 44 3.65 -12.71 3.78
CA ILE A 44 2.87 -13.93 3.96
C ILE A 44 1.62 -13.87 3.07
N VAL A 45 0.86 -12.78 3.14
CA VAL A 45 -0.41 -12.62 2.41
C VAL A 45 -0.19 -12.67 0.89
N PHE A 46 0.81 -11.94 0.38
CA PHE A 46 1.10 -11.90 -1.06
C PHE A 46 1.68 -13.23 -1.58
N THR A 47 2.57 -13.86 -0.83
CA THR A 47 3.12 -15.17 -1.21
C THR A 47 2.01 -16.23 -1.26
N MET A 48 1.13 -16.27 -0.24
CA MET A 48 -0.03 -17.16 -0.27
C MET A 48 -0.98 -16.86 -1.44
N ALA A 49 -1.02 -15.61 -1.91
CA ALA A 49 -1.81 -15.21 -3.07
C ALA A 49 -1.27 -15.69 -4.41
N GLY A 50 -0.01 -16.11 -4.46
CA GLY A 50 0.62 -16.65 -5.66
C GLY A 50 1.72 -15.75 -6.23
N PHE A 51 2.07 -14.65 -5.56
CA PHE A 51 3.27 -13.90 -5.90
C PHE A 51 4.51 -14.74 -5.61
N THR A 52 5.46 -14.74 -6.53
CA THR A 52 6.70 -15.52 -6.45
C THR A 52 7.92 -14.66 -6.19
N THR A 53 7.79 -13.34 -6.30
CA THR A 53 8.90 -12.41 -6.12
C THR A 53 8.52 -11.29 -5.16
N VAL A 54 9.28 -11.22 -4.06
CA VAL A 54 9.18 -10.18 -3.03
C VAL A 54 10.33 -9.21 -3.24
N LEU A 55 10.01 -7.93 -3.35
CA LEU A 55 10.98 -6.84 -3.38
C LEU A 55 10.71 -5.87 -2.23
N SER A 56 11.74 -5.15 -1.82
CA SER A 56 11.60 -4.05 -0.86
C SER A 56 12.08 -2.74 -1.45
N TYR A 57 11.43 -1.64 -1.07
CA TYR A 57 11.93 -0.29 -1.33
C TYR A 57 12.29 0.41 -0.01
N ARG A 58 13.37 1.20 -0.02
CA ARG A 58 13.77 1.99 1.15
C ARG A 58 12.64 2.92 1.58
N TYR A 59 12.43 3.00 2.89
CA TYR A 59 11.39 3.85 3.48
C TYR A 59 11.92 4.60 4.69
N TRP A 60 12.55 3.91 5.63
CA TRP A 60 13.03 4.52 6.88
C TRP A 60 14.52 4.82 6.84
N ASN A 61 14.90 6.03 7.26
CA ASN A 61 16.28 6.39 7.52
C ASN A 61 16.57 6.31 9.02
N ASP A 62 17.41 5.35 9.42
CA ASP A 62 17.72 5.13 10.83
C ASP A 62 18.54 6.25 11.49
N VAL A 63 19.23 7.08 10.71
CA VAL A 63 20.02 8.20 11.22
C VAL A 63 19.13 9.40 11.47
N THR A 64 18.29 9.77 10.49
CA THR A 64 17.42 10.95 10.58
C THR A 64 16.08 10.66 11.25
N LYS A 65 15.75 9.37 11.47
CA LYS A 65 14.48 8.91 12.02
C LYS A 65 13.29 9.48 11.26
N SER A 66 13.40 9.45 9.93
CA SER A 66 12.43 10.03 9.00
C SER A 66 12.33 9.20 7.72
N LEU A 67 11.40 9.57 6.84
CA LEU A 67 11.26 8.99 5.51
C LEU A 67 12.54 9.21 4.67
N ASP A 68 13.12 8.14 4.16
CA ASP A 68 14.14 8.15 3.10
C ASP A 68 13.47 8.32 1.73
N ILE A 69 12.95 9.50 1.46
CA ILE A 69 12.25 9.79 0.20
C ILE A 69 13.16 9.61 -1.03
N THR A 70 14.45 9.87 -0.90
CA THR A 70 15.40 9.72 -2.02
C THR A 70 15.58 8.23 -2.34
N GLY A 71 15.85 7.41 -1.33
CA GLY A 71 15.98 5.96 -1.52
C GLY A 71 14.70 5.31 -2.02
N LEU A 72 13.54 5.72 -1.48
CA LEU A 72 12.22 5.28 -1.92
C LEU A 72 12.05 5.49 -3.43
N LEU A 73 12.25 6.71 -3.92
CA LEU A 73 12.04 7.04 -5.32
C LEU A 73 13.04 6.34 -6.24
N GLU A 74 14.29 6.19 -5.80
CA GLU A 74 15.32 5.43 -6.54
C GLU A 74 14.94 3.96 -6.71
N ASP A 75 14.47 3.32 -5.64
CA ASP A 75 14.13 1.89 -5.65
C ASP A 75 12.87 1.63 -6.47
N LEU A 76 11.83 2.45 -6.31
CA LEU A 76 10.63 2.35 -7.14
C LEU A 76 10.93 2.61 -8.63
N SER A 77 11.87 3.51 -8.95
CA SER A 77 12.27 3.76 -10.35
C SER A 77 13.00 2.57 -11.00
N LYS A 78 13.59 1.69 -10.18
CA LYS A 78 14.31 0.48 -10.58
C LYS A 78 13.45 -0.78 -10.50
N ALA A 79 12.28 -0.72 -9.87
CA ALA A 79 11.37 -1.85 -9.77
C ALA A 79 11.00 -2.37 -11.18
N PRO A 80 10.83 -3.70 -11.34
CA PRO A 80 10.46 -4.29 -12.61
C PRO A 80 9.07 -3.82 -13.03
N GLU A 81 8.82 -3.83 -14.35
CA GLU A 81 7.50 -3.50 -14.87
C GLU A 81 6.45 -4.47 -14.34
N ASN A 82 5.22 -3.99 -14.17
CA ASN A 82 4.12 -4.76 -13.58
C ASN A 82 4.40 -5.22 -12.15
N ALA A 83 5.34 -4.63 -11.40
CA ALA A 83 5.39 -4.86 -9.96
C ALA A 83 4.22 -4.18 -9.25
N VAL A 84 3.58 -4.89 -8.31
CA VAL A 84 2.58 -4.33 -7.42
C VAL A 84 3.28 -3.59 -6.29
N VAL A 85 2.99 -2.31 -6.08
CA VAL A 85 3.57 -1.51 -5.00
C VAL A 85 2.56 -1.37 -3.87
N VAL A 86 2.86 -1.99 -2.74
CA VAL A 86 2.04 -1.89 -1.53
C VAL A 86 2.35 -0.57 -0.83
N LEU A 87 1.31 0.22 -0.55
CA LEU A 87 1.42 1.57 0.01
C LEU A 87 0.45 1.73 1.19
N GLN A 88 0.90 2.35 2.27
CA GLN A 88 0.02 2.82 3.35
C GLN A 88 -0.10 4.34 3.23
N PRO A 89 -1.32 4.90 3.08
CA PRO A 89 -1.49 6.33 2.83
C PRO A 89 -1.21 7.18 4.08
N SER A 90 -1.44 6.61 5.27
CA SER A 90 -1.21 7.25 6.56
C SER A 90 -0.94 6.21 7.64
N ALA A 91 -0.38 6.66 8.78
CA ALA A 91 0.01 5.87 9.93
C ALA A 91 0.81 4.62 9.54
N HIS A 92 1.86 4.79 8.74
CA HIS A 92 2.66 3.67 8.22
C HIS A 92 3.13 2.72 9.34
N ASN A 93 2.87 1.43 9.21
CA ASN A 93 3.30 0.39 10.15
C ASN A 93 4.58 -0.29 9.64
N PRO A 94 5.69 -0.28 10.40
CA PRO A 94 5.80 0.05 11.84
C PRO A 94 6.33 1.44 12.18
N THR A 95 6.63 2.30 11.20
CA THR A 95 7.46 3.50 11.44
C THR A 95 6.69 4.70 12.00
N GLY A 96 5.38 4.77 11.79
CA GLY A 96 4.54 5.95 12.02
C GLY A 96 4.92 7.18 11.17
N CYS A 97 5.80 7.03 10.18
CA CYS A 97 6.34 8.14 9.41
C CYS A 97 5.66 8.21 8.04
N ASP A 98 4.82 9.23 7.84
CA ASP A 98 4.05 9.40 6.61
C ASP A 98 4.70 10.42 5.66
N PRO A 99 4.64 10.21 4.32
CA PRO A 99 5.12 11.20 3.37
C PRO A 99 4.27 12.47 3.39
N SER A 100 4.92 13.63 3.17
CA SER A 100 4.21 14.89 2.91
C SER A 100 3.44 14.84 1.58
N ARG A 101 2.53 15.79 1.36
CA ARG A 101 1.78 15.89 0.09
C ARG A 101 2.71 16.05 -1.12
N GLU A 102 3.78 16.82 -0.98
CA GLU A 102 4.80 17.01 -2.02
C GLU A 102 5.57 15.71 -2.28
N GLN A 103 5.86 14.94 -1.24
CA GLN A 103 6.53 13.64 -1.37
C GLN A 103 5.60 12.62 -2.04
N TRP A 104 4.32 12.57 -1.65
CA TRP A 104 3.30 11.76 -2.31
C TRP A 104 3.13 12.10 -3.79
N ALA A 105 3.17 13.38 -4.15
CA ALA A 105 3.17 13.80 -5.56
C ALA A 105 4.36 13.22 -6.32
N ARG A 106 5.56 13.19 -5.73
CA ARG A 106 6.76 12.59 -6.33
C ARG A 106 6.66 11.06 -6.43
N ILE A 107 6.07 10.40 -5.43
CA ILE A 107 5.81 8.95 -5.45
C ILE A 107 4.83 8.63 -6.60
N ALA A 108 3.74 9.39 -6.69
CA ALA A 108 2.78 9.27 -7.79
C ALA A 108 3.45 9.52 -9.15
N ASP A 109 4.36 10.49 -9.26
CA ASP A 109 5.11 10.72 -10.51
C ASP A 109 5.94 9.49 -10.91
N VAL A 110 6.66 8.84 -9.99
CA VAL A 110 7.48 7.65 -10.29
C VAL A 110 6.60 6.48 -10.73
N ILE A 111 5.48 6.26 -10.06
CA ILE A 111 4.52 5.21 -10.40
C ILE A 111 3.83 5.51 -11.74
N GLN A 112 3.44 6.77 -11.96
CA GLN A 112 2.71 7.21 -13.15
C GLN A 112 3.59 7.32 -14.39
N ARG A 113 4.90 7.57 -14.28
CA ARG A 113 5.82 7.72 -15.42
C ARG A 113 5.86 6.51 -16.34
N GLY A 114 5.22 5.39 -15.97
CA GLY A 114 4.86 4.32 -16.91
C GLY A 114 3.61 4.51 -17.77
N LEU A 115 3.04 5.72 -17.79
CA LEU A 115 1.80 6.05 -18.49
C LEU A 115 1.90 7.48 -19.06
N PHE A 116 2.48 7.64 -20.26
CA PHE A 116 2.00 8.70 -21.16
C PHE A 116 2.25 8.43 -22.66
N PHE A 117 1.12 8.30 -23.35
CA PHE A 117 0.75 8.84 -24.67
C PHE A 117 0.85 8.06 -25.98
N PHE A 118 1.78 7.14 -26.24
CA PHE A 118 1.66 6.29 -27.45
C PHE A 118 2.37 4.95 -27.27
N ARG A 119 1.63 3.92 -26.84
CA ARG A 119 1.82 2.54 -27.27
C ARG A 119 3.22 1.89 -27.14
N THR A 120 4.01 2.24 -26.13
CA THR A 120 5.18 1.43 -25.72
C THR A 120 5.20 1.17 -24.22
N GLN A 121 5.46 -0.08 -23.89
CA GLN A 121 5.60 -0.65 -22.55
C GLN A 121 6.79 0.01 -21.84
N GLU A 122 6.54 1.07 -21.08
CA GLU A 122 7.54 1.58 -20.17
C GLU A 122 6.92 1.55 -18.78
N LYS A 123 7.36 0.63 -17.92
CA LYS A 123 7.24 0.59 -16.46
C LYS A 123 5.88 0.91 -15.83
N LYS A 124 4.83 0.11 -16.08
CA LYS A 124 3.58 0.19 -15.30
C LYS A 124 3.74 -0.44 -13.92
N LEU A 125 4.02 0.35 -12.88
CA LEU A 125 3.84 -0.11 -11.50
C LEU A 125 2.35 -0.07 -11.13
N PHE A 126 1.88 -1.07 -10.38
CA PHE A 126 0.47 -1.17 -9.98
C PHE A 126 0.32 -0.81 -8.49
N PRO A 127 -0.28 0.32 -8.12
CA PRO A 127 -0.46 0.69 -6.71
C PRO A 127 -1.52 -0.18 -6.04
N PHE A 128 -1.22 -0.65 -4.84
CA PHE A 128 -2.18 -1.30 -3.95
C PHE A 128 -2.09 -0.65 -2.57
N PHE A 129 -3.10 0.17 -2.25
CA PHE A 129 -3.19 0.81 -0.95
C PHE A 129 -3.73 -0.13 0.11
N GLU A 130 -3.04 -0.24 1.24
CA GLU A 130 -3.55 -0.81 2.47
C GLU A 130 -3.90 0.34 3.42
N VAL A 131 -5.15 0.39 3.88
CA VAL A 131 -5.67 1.50 4.70
C VAL A 131 -6.24 0.96 6.02
N PRO A 132 -5.36 0.62 6.98
CA PRO A 132 -5.79 0.06 8.27
C PRO A 132 -6.24 1.10 9.31
N TYR A 133 -5.81 2.36 9.17
CA TYR A 133 -5.84 3.36 10.26
C TYR A 133 -6.45 4.72 9.90
N GLN A 134 -7.34 4.80 8.90
CA GLN A 134 -7.92 6.09 8.49
C GLN A 134 -8.57 6.83 9.67
N GLY A 135 -8.16 8.07 9.89
CA GLY A 135 -8.60 8.95 10.98
C GLY A 135 -7.74 8.87 12.24
N LEU A 136 -6.77 7.96 12.31
CA LEU A 136 -5.90 7.79 13.48
C LEU A 136 -4.55 8.50 13.35
N ALA A 137 -4.13 8.89 12.14
CA ALA A 137 -2.85 9.58 11.94
C ALA A 137 -3.00 11.08 12.23
N SER A 138 -3.90 11.75 11.52
CA SER A 138 -4.16 13.20 11.69
C SER A 138 -5.34 13.52 12.60
N GLY A 139 -6.23 12.56 12.85
CA GLY A 139 -7.55 12.80 13.45
C GLY A 139 -8.63 13.18 12.42
N ASP A 140 -8.28 13.28 11.14
CA ASP A 140 -9.17 13.66 10.05
C ASP A 140 -9.20 12.56 8.97
N LEU A 141 -10.42 12.17 8.56
CA LEU A 141 -10.62 11.08 7.59
C LEU A 141 -10.19 11.48 6.17
N ASP A 142 -10.37 12.74 5.79
CA ASP A 142 -10.08 13.25 4.46
C ASP A 142 -8.58 13.44 4.26
N GLU A 143 -7.87 13.92 5.28
CA GLU A 143 -6.42 14.07 5.29
C GLU A 143 -5.71 12.71 5.19
N ASP A 144 -6.13 11.73 6.00
CA ASP A 144 -5.49 10.41 6.06
C ASP A 144 -5.63 9.60 4.75
N ILE A 145 -6.65 9.89 3.94
CA ILE A 145 -6.90 9.20 2.66
C ILE A 145 -6.50 10.03 1.44
N TRP A 146 -6.00 11.24 1.64
CA TRP A 146 -5.63 12.16 0.57
C TRP A 146 -4.70 11.53 -0.49
N PRO A 147 -3.69 10.70 -0.15
CA PRO A 147 -2.84 10.07 -1.16
C PRO A 147 -3.61 9.17 -2.14
N VAL A 148 -4.65 8.49 -1.68
CA VAL A 148 -5.50 7.66 -2.55
C VAL A 148 -6.28 8.54 -3.54
N ARG A 149 -6.78 9.69 -3.08
CA ARG A 149 -7.47 10.68 -3.93
C ARG A 149 -6.53 11.27 -4.97
N LEU A 150 -5.30 11.61 -4.58
CA LEU A 150 -4.27 12.08 -5.52
C LEU A 150 -4.06 11.08 -6.69
N PHE A 151 -4.01 9.78 -6.40
CA PHE A 151 -3.84 8.76 -7.43
C PHE A 151 -5.07 8.64 -8.33
N ALA A 152 -6.28 8.75 -7.75
CA ALA A 152 -7.53 8.79 -8.52
C ALA A 152 -7.60 10.03 -9.44
N ASP A 153 -7.26 11.22 -8.92
CA ASP A 153 -7.30 12.48 -9.67
C ASP A 153 -6.31 12.48 -10.85
N ARG A 154 -5.18 11.79 -10.70
CA ARG A 154 -4.20 11.57 -11.77
C ARG A 154 -4.59 10.47 -12.76
N GLY A 155 -5.71 9.78 -12.51
CA GLY A 155 -6.25 8.73 -13.35
C GLY A 155 -5.46 7.43 -13.35
N LEU A 156 -4.76 7.13 -12.25
CA LEU A 156 -4.11 5.83 -12.08
C LEU A 156 -5.15 4.76 -11.75
N GLU A 157 -4.91 3.54 -12.28
CA GLU A 157 -5.60 2.33 -11.84
C GLU A 157 -4.89 1.79 -10.60
N PHE A 158 -5.64 1.44 -9.55
CA PHE A 158 -5.10 0.90 -8.30
C PHE A 158 -6.15 0.08 -7.54
N MET A 159 -5.70 -0.64 -6.51
CA MET A 159 -6.56 -1.32 -5.54
C MET A 159 -6.47 -0.68 -4.16
N VAL A 160 -7.51 -0.85 -3.35
CA VAL A 160 -7.56 -0.43 -1.95
C VAL A 160 -8.06 -1.58 -1.07
N ALA A 161 -7.24 -2.01 -0.12
CA ALA A 161 -7.62 -2.87 0.98
C ALA A 161 -7.91 -1.99 2.20
N TYR A 162 -9.20 -1.83 2.52
CA TYR A 162 -9.66 -0.93 3.57
C TYR A 162 -10.12 -1.71 4.81
N SER A 163 -9.74 -1.25 6.00
CA SER A 163 -10.15 -1.86 7.28
C SER A 163 -10.87 -0.86 8.16
N LEU A 164 -11.94 -1.32 8.82
CA LEU A 164 -12.65 -0.57 9.86
C LEU A 164 -12.24 -0.98 11.29
N SER A 165 -11.42 -2.04 11.45
CA SER A 165 -11.20 -2.68 12.76
C SER A 165 -10.67 -1.71 13.81
N LEU A 166 -9.71 -0.85 13.45
CA LEU A 166 -9.12 0.12 14.37
C LEU A 166 -9.90 1.42 14.46
N SER A 167 -10.37 1.95 13.32
CA SER A 167 -11.09 3.23 13.28
C SER A 167 -12.46 3.17 13.97
N THR A 168 -13.06 1.98 14.10
CA THR A 168 -14.37 1.80 14.75
C THR A 168 -14.32 0.90 15.99
N ALA A 169 -13.11 0.50 16.43
CA ALA A 169 -12.89 -0.49 17.49
C ALA A 169 -13.63 -1.84 17.25
N LEU A 170 -13.96 -2.16 16.00
CA LEU A 170 -14.60 -3.41 15.60
C LEU A 170 -13.56 -4.52 15.38
N TYR A 171 -12.77 -4.81 16.41
CA TYR A 171 -12.05 -6.08 16.45
C TYR A 171 -13.05 -7.22 16.65
N SER A 172 -12.93 -8.28 15.84
CA SER A 172 -13.84 -9.41 15.93
C SER A 172 -13.73 -10.10 17.30
N LYS A 173 -14.86 -10.50 17.88
CA LYS A 173 -14.98 -11.48 19.00
C LYS A 173 -14.44 -12.89 18.68
N TYR A 174 -13.70 -13.05 17.58
CA TYR A 174 -13.10 -14.30 17.09
C TYR A 174 -11.62 -14.13 16.71
N SER A 175 -10.98 -13.01 17.04
CA SER A 175 -9.52 -13.01 17.14
C SER A 175 -9.18 -13.87 18.34
N SER A 176 -8.40 -14.93 18.15
CA SER A 176 -7.68 -15.57 19.25
C SER A 176 -7.02 -14.45 20.06
N GLU A 177 -7.47 -14.29 21.30
CA GLU A 177 -6.74 -13.60 22.36
C GLU A 177 -5.28 -14.03 22.25
N ASN A 178 -4.36 -13.14 21.88
CA ASN A 178 -2.91 -13.33 22.11
C ASN A 178 -1.99 -12.17 21.69
N SER A 179 -2.50 -11.01 21.26
CA SER A 179 -1.60 -9.91 20.82
C SER A 179 -1.85 -8.55 21.48
N ILE A 180 -2.51 -8.48 22.64
CA ILE A 180 -2.63 -7.23 23.42
C ILE A 180 -2.00 -7.33 24.84
N GLU A 181 -1.35 -8.43 25.20
CA GLU A 181 -0.60 -8.51 26.47
C GLU A 181 0.91 -8.47 26.26
N GLN A 182 1.45 -7.31 25.86
CA GLN A 182 2.80 -6.86 26.26
C GLN A 182 2.87 -5.34 26.11
N GLU A 183 2.37 -4.60 27.11
CA GLU A 183 2.89 -3.29 27.56
C GLU A 183 1.97 -2.73 28.67
N VAL A 184 2.24 -3.14 29.91
CA VAL A 184 2.06 -2.34 31.15
C VAL A 184 3.27 -2.62 32.04
#